data_AF-A0A380DI53-F1
#
_entry.id   AF-A0A380DI53-F1
#
_cell.length_a   1.000
_cell.length_b   1.000
_cell.length_c   1.000
_cell.angle_alpha   90.00
_cell.angle_beta   90.00
_cell.angle_gamma   90.00
#
_symmetry.space_group_name_H-M   'P 1'
#
loop_
_entity.id
_entity.type
_entity.pdbx_description
1 polymer ?
#
loop_
_entity_poly.entity_id
_entity_poly.type
_entity_poly.pdbx_seq_one_letter_code
_entity_poly.pdbx_strand_id
1 'polypeptide(L)'
;MHFLVGLVEETGKALIIVYFVNKLKTNKILNGLLIGAAIGAGFAVFESAGYILNFALGENVPLLDIVFTRAWTAIGGHLVWSAIVGAAIVIVKEQHGFEFKDIFDKRFLIFFLSAVGLHGIWDTSLTILGSDTLKIFILIVIVWILVFILMGQV
;
A
#
# COMPACT_ATOMS: atom_id res chain seq x y z
N MET A 1 -2.29 -2.97 18.06
CA MET A 1 -2.64 -1.66 17.50
C MET A 1 -2.22 -1.55 16.04
N HIS A 2 -0.92 -1.69 15.72
CA HIS A 2 -0.35 -1.51 14.37
C HIS A 2 -1.02 -2.30 13.23
N PHE A 3 -1.24 -3.61 13.39
CA PHE A 3 -1.93 -4.41 12.36
C PHE A 3 -3.39 -4.00 12.09
N LEU A 4 -4.09 -3.50 13.10
CA LEU A 4 -5.47 -3.02 12.94
C LEU A 4 -5.49 -1.71 12.14
N VAL A 5 -4.54 -0.82 12.39
CA VAL A 5 -4.35 0.41 11.60
C VAL A 5 -4.08 0.05 10.15
N GLY A 6 -3.10 -0.83 9.89
CA GLY A 6 -2.81 -1.32 8.54
C GLY A 6 -4.03 -1.92 7.84
N LEU A 7 -4.81 -2.77 8.53
CA LEU A 7 -6.03 -3.36 7.97
C LEU A 7 -7.07 -2.29 7.59
N VAL A 8 -7.37 -1.37 8.50
CA VAL A 8 -8.38 -0.32 8.28
C VAL A 8 -7.95 0.59 7.13
N GLU A 9 -6.69 1.02 7.13
CA GLU A 9 -6.16 1.88 6.10
C GLU A 9 -6.12 1.23 4.72
N GLU A 10 -5.61 0.00 4.60
CA GLU A 10 -5.56 -0.69 3.32
C GLU A 10 -6.97 -1.01 2.81
N THR A 11 -7.93 -1.28 3.70
CA THR A 11 -9.35 -1.42 3.32
C THR A 11 -9.90 -0.12 2.74
N GLY A 12 -9.63 1.03 3.38
CA GLY A 12 -10.03 2.35 2.89
C GLY A 12 -9.46 2.65 1.50
N LYS A 13 -8.16 2.37 1.29
CA LYS A 13 -7.51 2.50 -0.03
C LYS A 13 -8.15 1.57 -1.06
N ALA A 14 -8.38 0.30 -0.71
CA ALA A 14 -8.99 -0.69 -1.59
C ALA A 14 -10.38 -0.27 -2.09
N LEU A 15 -11.22 0.30 -1.23
CA LEU A 15 -12.55 0.80 -1.62
C LEU A 15 -12.46 1.90 -2.69
N ILE A 16 -11.54 2.85 -2.53
CA ILE A 16 -11.33 3.93 -3.50
C ILE A 16 -10.76 3.35 -4.82
N ILE A 17 -9.87 2.37 -4.74
CA ILE A 17 -9.32 1.68 -5.91
C ILE A 17 -10.43 0.95 -6.67
N VAL A 18 -11.27 0.17 -5.99
CA VAL A 18 -12.43 -0.52 -6.58
C VAL A 18 -13.33 0.48 -7.31
N TYR A 19 -13.64 1.61 -6.68
CA TYR A 19 -14.44 2.67 -7.32
C TYR A 19 -13.84 3.13 -8.64
N PHE A 20 -12.54 3.48 -8.68
CA PHE A 20 -11.90 3.96 -9.91
C PHE A 20 -11.71 2.85 -10.95
N VAL A 21 -11.35 1.64 -10.54
CA VAL A 21 -11.21 0.50 -11.45
C VAL A 21 -12.54 0.19 -12.15
N ASN A 22 -13.65 0.19 -11.42
CA ASN A 22 -14.99 -0.03 -11.98
C ASN A 22 -15.44 1.14 -12.85
N LYS A 23 -15.24 2.39 -12.38
CA LYS A 23 -15.60 3.60 -13.13
C LYS A 23 -14.86 3.71 -14.47
N LEU A 24 -13.57 3.40 -14.48
CA LEU A 24 -12.73 3.44 -15.68
C LEU A 24 -12.84 2.17 -16.54
N LYS A 25 -13.55 1.14 -16.06
CA LYS A 25 -13.76 -0.15 -16.75
C LYS A 25 -12.46 -0.76 -17.28
N THR A 26 -11.36 -0.59 -16.54
CA THR A 26 -10.05 -1.03 -17.01
C THR A 26 -9.87 -2.53 -16.80
N ASN A 27 -9.35 -3.25 -17.79
CA ASN A 27 -9.07 -4.69 -17.71
C ASN A 27 -7.57 -5.01 -17.81
N LYS A 28 -6.71 -3.98 -17.82
CA LYS A 28 -5.25 -4.15 -17.87
C LYS A 28 -4.68 -4.08 -16.45
N ILE A 29 -3.93 -5.10 -16.04
CA ILE A 29 -3.29 -5.16 -14.72
C ILE A 29 -2.43 -3.92 -14.47
N LEU A 30 -1.70 -3.44 -15.48
CA LEU A 30 -0.90 -2.22 -15.39
C LEU A 30 -1.73 -0.98 -15.02
N ASN A 31 -2.94 -0.85 -15.55
CA ASN A 31 -3.83 0.25 -15.17
C ASN A 31 -4.30 0.10 -13.72
N GLY A 32 -4.52 -1.13 -13.26
CA GLY A 32 -4.79 -1.42 -11.84
C GLY A 32 -3.64 -0.98 -10.94
N LEU A 33 -2.41 -1.34 -11.31
CA LEU A 33 -1.18 -0.90 -10.62
C LEU A 33 -1.10 0.64 -10.55
N LEU A 34 -1.32 1.32 -11.67
CA LEU A 34 -1.24 2.80 -11.74
C LEU A 34 -2.32 3.49 -10.91
N ILE A 35 -3.57 3.01 -10.97
CA ILE A 35 -4.67 3.53 -10.14
C ILE A 35 -4.35 3.33 -8.66
N GLY A 36 -3.92 2.13 -8.29
CA GLY A 36 -3.49 1.81 -6.94
C GLY A 36 -2.36 2.72 -6.46
N ALA A 37 -1.29 2.85 -7.25
CA ALA A 37 -0.14 3.70 -6.95
C ALA A 37 -0.54 5.16 -6.74
N ALA A 38 -1.41 5.72 -7.58
CA ALA A 38 -1.88 7.10 -7.46
C ALA A 38 -2.66 7.33 -6.15
N ILE A 39 -3.54 6.40 -5.79
CA ILE A 39 -4.30 6.47 -4.54
C ILE A 39 -3.36 6.32 -3.33
N GLY A 40 -2.45 5.34 -3.36
CA GLY A 40 -1.45 5.13 -2.31
C GLY A 40 -0.52 6.33 -2.12
N ALA A 41 -0.12 6.99 -3.20
CA ALA A 41 0.65 8.23 -3.15
C ALA A 41 -0.11 9.35 -2.45
N GLY A 42 -1.42 9.50 -2.73
CA GLY A 42 -2.28 10.45 -2.03
C GLY A 42 -2.31 10.20 -0.51
N PHE A 43 -2.50 8.95 -0.09
CA PHE A 43 -2.45 8.58 1.34
C PHE A 43 -1.07 8.86 1.96
N ALA A 44 0.02 8.54 1.27
CA ALA A 44 1.36 8.84 1.75
C ALA A 44 1.57 10.35 1.99
N VAL A 45 1.02 11.20 1.11
CA VAL A 45 1.07 12.66 1.26
C VAL A 45 0.23 13.11 2.46
N PHE A 46 -1.00 12.62 2.62
CA PHE A 46 -1.85 12.95 3.76
C PHE A 46 -1.21 12.57 5.10
N GLU A 47 -0.62 11.38 5.18
CA GLU A 47 0.05 10.94 6.40
C GLU A 47 1.29 11.80 6.69
N SER A 48 2.10 12.09 5.67
CA SER A 48 3.26 13.00 5.80
C SER A 48 2.85 14.40 6.25
N ALA A 49 1.74 14.92 5.70
CA ALA A 49 1.18 16.21 6.13
C ALA A 49 0.70 16.18 7.59
N GLY A 50 0.17 15.04 8.06
CA GLY A 50 -0.18 14.82 9.47
C GLY A 50 1.03 14.98 10.41
N TYR A 51 2.17 14.36 10.09
CA TYR A 51 3.39 14.54 10.89
C TYR A 51 3.89 15.98 10.88
N ILE A 52 3.82 16.66 9.72
CA ILE A 52 4.21 18.07 9.60
C ILE A 52 3.26 18.96 10.42
N LEU A 53 1.97 18.66 10.43
CA LEU A 53 0.99 19.38 11.23
C LEU A 53 1.26 19.21 12.73
N ASN A 54 1.54 18.00 13.21
CA ASN A 54 1.88 17.76 14.61
C ASN A 54 3.11 18.58 15.04
N PHE A 55 4.14 18.63 14.19
CA PHE A 55 5.28 19.54 14.40
C PHE A 55 4.83 21.01 14.50
N ALA A 56 4.00 21.47 13.56
CA ALA A 56 3.53 22.85 13.52
C ALA A 56 2.64 23.21 14.74
N LEU A 57 1.95 22.24 15.33
CA LEU A 57 1.15 22.39 16.55
C LEU A 57 2.00 22.36 17.84
N GLY A 58 3.32 22.22 17.71
CA GLY A 58 4.26 22.31 18.84
C GLY A 58 4.62 20.97 19.49
N GLU A 59 4.27 19.84 18.87
CA GLU A 59 4.78 18.55 19.32
C GLU A 59 6.29 18.46 19.08
N ASN A 60 7.03 17.90 20.04
CA ASN A 60 8.47 17.71 19.94
C ASN A 60 8.81 16.51 19.04
N VAL A 61 8.51 16.62 17.74
CA VAL A 61 8.78 15.61 16.73
C VAL A 61 10.01 15.98 15.89
N PRO A 62 10.91 15.04 15.59
CA PRO A 62 12.10 15.31 14.78
C PRO A 62 11.73 15.45 13.30
N LEU A 63 11.28 16.64 12.90
CA LEU A 63 10.69 16.89 11.57
C LEU A 63 11.59 16.44 10.41
N LEU A 64 12.88 16.80 10.45
CA LEU A 64 13.81 16.44 9.37
C LEU A 64 13.98 14.92 9.24
N ASP A 65 14.07 14.20 10.36
CA ASP A 65 14.21 12.75 10.36
C ASP A 65 12.94 12.07 9.84
N ILE A 66 11.76 12.61 10.19
CA ILE A 66 10.48 12.11 9.68
C ILE A 66 10.40 12.35 8.18
N VAL A 67 10.60 13.58 7.72
CA VAL A 67 10.51 13.92 6.29
C VAL A 67 11.51 13.09 5.47
N PHE A 68 12.74 12.96 5.94
CA PHE A 68 13.76 12.16 5.26
C PHE A 68 13.38 10.68 5.22
N THR A 69 13.00 10.12 6.37
CA THR A 69 12.53 8.73 6.47
C THR A 69 11.38 8.48 5.49
N ARG A 70 10.36 9.34 5.49
CA ARG A 70 9.21 9.19 4.60
C ARG A 70 9.57 9.33 3.11
N ALA A 71 10.53 10.19 2.78
CA ALA A 71 10.96 10.39 1.40
C ALA A 71 11.67 9.16 0.82
N TRP A 72 12.68 8.61 1.52
CA TRP A 72 13.42 7.47 0.98
C TRP A 72 12.59 6.18 1.03
N THR A 73 11.77 6.02 2.05
CA THR A 73 10.94 4.83 2.20
C THR A 73 9.72 4.79 1.28
N ALA A 74 9.35 5.91 0.67
CA ALA A 74 8.26 5.98 -0.32
C ALA A 74 8.43 4.99 -1.49
N ILE A 75 9.66 4.51 -1.74
CA ILE A 75 10.00 3.51 -2.76
C ILE A 75 9.32 2.15 -2.48
N GLY A 76 8.90 1.84 -1.25
CA GLY A 76 8.20 0.57 -0.95
C GLY A 76 7.05 0.67 0.05
N GLY A 77 6.61 1.88 0.38
CA GLY A 77 5.49 2.14 1.30
C GLY A 77 4.11 2.10 0.63
N HIS A 78 3.19 2.94 1.12
CA HIS A 78 1.77 3.00 0.70
C HIS A 78 1.53 2.98 -0.81
N LEU A 79 2.39 3.65 -1.58
CA LEU A 79 2.30 3.68 -3.04
C LEU A 79 2.33 2.26 -3.62
N VAL A 80 3.29 1.44 -3.20
CA VAL A 80 3.51 0.11 -3.77
C VAL A 80 2.50 -0.91 -3.22
N TRP A 81 2.16 -0.81 -1.93
CA TRP A 81 1.10 -1.63 -1.33
C TRP A 81 -0.24 -1.44 -2.05
N SER A 82 -0.61 -0.18 -2.31
CA SER A 82 -1.85 0.15 -3.02
C SER A 82 -1.80 -0.28 -4.49
N ALA A 83 -0.64 -0.20 -5.14
CA ALA A 83 -0.46 -0.70 -6.49
C ALA A 83 -0.75 -2.21 -6.58
N ILE A 84 -0.20 -3.01 -5.66
CA ILE A 84 -0.45 -4.46 -5.56
C ILE A 84 -1.96 -4.74 -5.42
N VAL A 85 -2.64 -4.02 -4.54
CA VAL A 85 -4.09 -4.15 -4.34
C VAL A 85 -4.86 -3.81 -5.62
N GLY A 86 -4.47 -2.74 -6.32
CA GLY A 86 -5.10 -2.36 -7.59
C GLY A 86 -4.91 -3.37 -8.72
N ALA A 87 -3.73 -3.98 -8.83
CA ALA A 87 -3.50 -5.10 -9.74
C ALA A 87 -4.39 -6.29 -9.39
N ALA A 88 -4.45 -6.67 -8.11
CA ALA A 88 -5.25 -7.80 -7.64
C ALA A 88 -6.75 -7.61 -7.93
N ILE A 89 -7.28 -6.39 -7.74
CA ILE A 89 -8.66 -6.04 -8.08
C ILE A 89 -8.92 -6.24 -9.58
N VAL A 90 -8.01 -5.81 -10.44
CA VAL A 90 -8.16 -5.99 -11.90
C VAL A 90 -8.08 -7.47 -12.30
N ILE A 91 -7.23 -8.26 -11.65
CA ILE A 91 -7.12 -9.71 -11.88
C ILE A 91 -8.42 -10.43 -11.56
N VAL A 92 -9.04 -10.10 -10.41
CA VAL A 92 -10.22 -10.82 -9.92
C VAL A 92 -11.51 -10.39 -10.62
N LYS A 93 -11.66 -9.09 -10.91
CA LYS A 93 -12.91 -8.58 -11.49
C LYS A 93 -13.20 -9.06 -12.91
N GLU A 94 -12.18 -9.59 -13.59
CA GLU A 94 -12.20 -10.01 -14.99
C GLU A 94 -12.91 -8.96 -15.88
N GLN A 95 -13.96 -9.35 -16.60
CA GLN A 95 -14.73 -8.46 -17.48
C GLN A 95 -16.02 -7.91 -16.84
N HIS A 96 -16.46 -8.41 -15.69
CA HIS A 96 -17.75 -8.05 -15.09
C HIS A 96 -17.68 -6.86 -14.12
N GLY A 97 -16.48 -6.31 -13.86
CA GLY A 97 -16.31 -5.30 -12.82
C GLY A 97 -16.27 -5.94 -11.43
N PHE A 98 -15.65 -5.24 -10.47
CA PHE A 98 -15.39 -5.81 -9.15
C PHE A 98 -16.66 -5.72 -8.29
N GLU A 99 -17.14 -6.86 -7.83
CA GLU A 99 -18.37 -7.04 -7.06
C GLU A 99 -18.06 -7.55 -5.64
N PHE A 100 -19.07 -7.55 -4.75
CA PHE A 100 -18.88 -7.99 -3.36
C PHE A 100 -18.40 -9.45 -3.24
N LYS A 101 -18.79 -10.33 -4.18
CA LYS A 101 -18.35 -11.73 -4.23
C LYS A 101 -16.83 -11.86 -4.42
N ASP A 102 -16.24 -10.90 -5.13
CA ASP A 102 -14.82 -10.90 -5.53
C ASP A 102 -13.89 -10.63 -4.33
N ILE A 103 -14.43 -10.05 -3.24
CA ILE A 103 -13.71 -9.85 -1.97
C ILE A 103 -13.25 -11.18 -1.38
N PHE A 104 -13.99 -12.26 -1.63
CA PHE A 104 -13.66 -13.61 -1.14
C PHE A 104 -12.80 -14.42 -2.12
N ASP A 105 -12.43 -13.86 -3.28
CA ASP A 105 -11.53 -14.53 -4.21
C ASP A 105 -10.13 -14.67 -3.59
N LYS A 106 -9.60 -15.90 -3.65
CA LYS A 106 -8.28 -16.23 -3.07
C LYS A 106 -7.16 -15.36 -3.65
N ARG A 107 -7.21 -15.02 -4.94
CA ARG A 107 -6.21 -14.20 -5.62
C ARG A 107 -6.20 -12.80 -5.01
N PHE A 108 -7.38 -12.19 -4.82
CA PHE A 108 -7.50 -10.89 -4.17
C PHE A 108 -7.01 -10.94 -2.71
N LEU A 109 -7.49 -11.92 -1.94
CA LEU A 109 -7.14 -12.06 -0.52
C LEU A 109 -5.64 -12.23 -0.30
N ILE A 110 -4.94 -13.02 -1.13
CA ILE A 110 -3.48 -13.20 -1.00
C ILE A 110 -2.75 -11.86 -1.13
N PHE A 111 -3.04 -11.08 -2.18
CA PHE A 111 -2.35 -9.82 -2.41
C PHE A 111 -2.78 -8.72 -1.43
N PHE A 112 -4.07 -8.66 -1.09
CA PHE A 112 -4.59 -7.71 -0.10
C PHE A 112 -4.02 -7.98 1.29
N LEU A 113 -4.05 -9.22 1.77
CA LEU A 113 -3.49 -9.58 3.07
C LEU A 113 -1.96 -9.45 3.10
N SER A 114 -1.28 -9.63 1.95
CA SER A 114 0.15 -9.32 1.85
C SER A 114 0.42 -7.83 2.06
N ALA A 115 -0.38 -6.94 1.45
CA ALA A 115 -0.27 -5.49 1.68
C ALA A 115 -0.53 -5.12 3.14
N VAL A 116 -1.60 -5.65 3.74
CA VAL A 116 -1.92 -5.45 5.17
C VAL A 116 -0.80 -5.97 6.08
N GLY A 117 -0.25 -7.14 5.77
CA GLY A 117 0.84 -7.74 6.53
C GLY A 117 2.13 -6.92 6.44
N LEU A 118 2.51 -6.52 5.23
CA LEU A 118 3.69 -5.67 4.99
C LEU A 118 3.57 -4.33 5.72
N HIS A 119 2.43 -3.67 5.62
CA HIS A 119 2.14 -2.42 6.32
C HIS A 119 2.14 -2.64 7.84
N GLY A 120 1.47 -3.68 8.33
CA GLY A 120 1.46 -4.01 9.75
C GLY A 120 2.85 -4.24 10.33
N ILE A 121 3.73 -4.95 9.60
CA ILE A 121 5.13 -5.18 9.99
C ILE A 121 5.95 -3.88 9.91
N TRP A 122 5.71 -3.06 8.88
CA TRP A 122 6.36 -1.77 8.70
C TRP A 122 6.25 -0.89 9.95
N ASP A 123 5.04 -0.79 10.48
CA ASP A 123 4.68 0.04 11.64
C ASP A 123 5.15 -0.51 12.98
N THR A 124 5.68 -1.74 13.02
CA THR A 124 6.20 -2.30 14.26
C THR A 124 7.58 -1.76 14.60
N SER A 125 7.89 -1.68 15.90
CA SER A 125 9.25 -1.44 16.41
C SER A 125 10.17 -2.66 16.30
N LEU A 126 9.80 -3.67 15.50
CA LEU A 126 10.56 -4.89 15.33
C LEU A 126 11.82 -4.58 14.52
N THR A 127 12.96 -5.16 14.91
CA THR A 127 14.24 -5.00 14.20
C THR A 127 14.73 -6.35 13.69
N ILE A 128 15.45 -6.34 12.57
CA ILE A 128 16.08 -7.54 12.02
C ILE A 128 17.59 -7.41 12.23
N LEU A 129 18.19 -8.37 12.94
CA LEU A 129 19.60 -8.32 13.35
C LEU A 129 19.97 -7.00 14.07
N GLY A 130 19.03 -6.44 14.84
CA GLY A 130 19.20 -5.17 15.54
C GLY A 130 19.08 -3.91 14.67
N SER A 131 18.70 -4.04 13.39
CA SER A 131 18.55 -2.91 12.45
C SER A 131 17.11 -2.77 11.94
N ASP A 132 16.53 -1.58 12.16
CA ASP A 132 15.24 -1.20 11.57
C ASP A 132 15.36 -0.95 10.06
N THR A 133 16.43 -0.27 9.64
CA THR A 133 16.73 -0.06 8.21
C THR A 133 16.81 -1.37 7.43
N LEU A 134 17.37 -2.43 8.03
CA LEU A 134 17.42 -3.74 7.39
C LEU A 134 16.02 -4.35 7.23
N LYS A 135 15.14 -4.22 8.24
CA LYS A 135 13.73 -4.60 8.11
C LYS A 135 13.09 -3.87 6.94
N ILE A 136 13.21 -2.54 6.89
CA ILE A 136 12.60 -1.73 5.83
C ILE A 136 13.13 -2.13 4.45
N PHE A 137 14.45 -2.34 4.30
CA PHE A 137 15.03 -2.80 3.05
C PHE A 137 14.47 -4.15 2.59
N ILE A 138 14.34 -5.12 3.50
CA ILE A 138 13.75 -6.43 3.20
C ILE A 138 12.29 -6.30 2.75
N LEU A 139 11.48 -5.48 3.45
CA LEU A 139 10.09 -5.23 3.07
C LEU A 139 9.98 -4.57 1.69
N ILE A 140 10.87 -3.62 1.38
CA ILE A 140 10.96 -3.00 0.05
C ILE A 140 11.26 -4.07 -1.01
N VAL A 141 12.23 -4.96 -0.78
CA VAL A 141 12.54 -6.03 -1.74
C VAL A 141 11.32 -6.95 -1.94
N ILE A 142 10.63 -7.34 -0.87
CA ILE A 142 9.44 -8.20 -0.95
C ILE A 142 8.32 -7.53 -1.75
N VAL A 143 8.02 -6.25 -1.47
CA VAL A 143 6.93 -5.56 -2.16
C VAL A 143 7.21 -5.41 -3.66
N TRP A 144 8.47 -5.15 -4.04
CA TRP A 144 8.85 -5.09 -5.45
C TRP A 144 8.80 -6.44 -6.15
N ILE A 145 9.18 -7.53 -5.47
CA ILE A 145 9.00 -8.89 -5.99
C ILE A 145 7.52 -9.15 -6.30
N LEU A 146 6.60 -8.77 -5.39
CA LEU A 146 5.16 -8.92 -5.63
C LEU A 146 4.68 -8.10 -6.84
N VAL A 147 5.17 -6.87 -7.01
CA VAL A 147 4.88 -6.06 -8.20
C VAL A 147 5.38 -6.74 -9.46
N PHE A 148 6.61 -7.26 -9.48
CA PHE A 148 7.15 -7.98 -10.64
C PHE A 148 6.37 -9.25 -10.97
N ILE A 149 5.94 -10.01 -9.95
CA ILE A 149 5.08 -11.19 -10.14
C ILE A 149 3.75 -10.78 -10.80
N LEU A 150 3.12 -9.70 -10.34
CA LEU A 150 1.86 -9.19 -10.91
C LEU A 150 2.04 -8.68 -12.34
N MET A 151 3.15 -8.00 -12.64
CA MET A 151 3.46 -7.56 -14.00
C MET A 151 3.78 -8.72 -14.95
N GLY A 152 4.23 -9.87 -14.43
CA GLY A 152 4.43 -11.08 -15.22
C GLY A 152 3.13 -11.81 -15.59
N GLN A 153 1.98 -11.39 -15.06
CA GLN A 153 0.66 -11.93 -15.41
C GLN A 153 -0.03 -11.16 -16.55
N VAL A 154 0.65 -10.14 -17.10
CA VAL A 154 0.16 -9.25 -18.18
C VAL A 154 0.31 -9.91 -19.55
#